data_AF-A0A178LQW3-F1
#
_entry.id   AF-A0A178LQW3-F1
#
_cell.length_a   1.000
_cell.length_b   1.000
_cell.length_c   1.000
_cell.angle_alpha   90.00
_cell.angle_beta   90.00
_cell.angle_gamma   90.00
#
_symmetry.space_group_name_H-M   'P 1'
#
loop_
_entity.id
_entity.type
_entity.pdbx_description
1 polymer ?
#
loop_
_entity_poly.entity_id
_entity_poly.type
_entity_poly.pdbx_seq_one_letter_code
_entity_poly.pdbx_strand_id
1 'polypeptide(L)'
;MSARHLLTVGVGGAAMIGIGMLLGSSPSPSGPAAPAPDITLLSNESAWGTVPSEPWWILGHASSGDGAKGNTAFVQTASVPLYCGLICDGADGTEENPDGQNGGLLFGNGGNGWNSTTAAVAGGRGGHAGLFFGSGGDGGDGGAGAAGGKGGNGGLFGGSGGDGGNGGSNDAGDGGAGGNGGNAGLLGSGGAGGNGGNSAVTVPGVNVTGGAGGRGGNATNGNGGTGGDGGDSVGLSGIIRGGAGGAGGFVVGNGTGGDGGAGGDSNLTVVGVSAGGIGGNGGSVGGSGDGGDGGDAGNAVGANTTFSDVGGKGGNAGVFGGNGGDGGDGGNASTDGMGSGGTGGSGGQGGRGGLGGDGGNGGSGGDGDSVSGPADGGKGGQGGNGLTGAGGDGGDGGDGTSGSGVGTGGNGGNGGKGAEPGAGGKGGDGTTTDGQDGS
;
A
#
# COMPACT_ATOMS: atom_id res chain seq x y z
N MET A 1 14.48 -20.47 -47.36
CA MET A 1 13.55 -19.39 -46.98
C MET A 1 12.75 -19.87 -45.80
N SER A 2 13.05 -19.37 -44.60
CA SER A 2 12.33 -19.67 -43.37
C SER A 2 12.38 -18.40 -42.53
N ALA A 3 11.25 -17.70 -42.47
CA ALA A 3 11.11 -16.45 -41.76
C ALA A 3 10.85 -16.73 -40.27
N ARG A 4 11.68 -16.13 -39.42
CA ARG A 4 11.57 -16.19 -37.97
C ARG A 4 10.68 -15.01 -37.53
N HIS A 5 9.57 -15.31 -36.86
CA HIS A 5 8.68 -14.30 -36.28
C HIS A 5 9.33 -13.69 -35.04
N LEU A 6 9.56 -12.38 -35.05
CA LEU A 6 9.78 -11.57 -33.86
C LEU A 6 8.40 -11.12 -33.34
N LEU A 7 8.10 -11.41 -32.08
CA LEU A 7 6.97 -10.82 -31.37
C LEU A 7 7.51 -9.69 -30.48
N THR A 8 7.20 -8.45 -30.86
CA THR A 8 7.35 -7.25 -30.04
C THR A 8 6.19 -7.21 -29.04
N VAL A 9 6.51 -7.10 -27.74
CA VAL A 9 5.50 -6.84 -26.69
C VAL A 9 5.57 -5.38 -26.32
N GLY A 10 4.63 -4.59 -26.83
CA GLY A 10 4.33 -3.25 -26.34
C GLY A 10 3.26 -3.35 -25.25
N VAL A 11 3.51 -2.78 -24.08
CA VAL A 11 2.54 -2.68 -22.99
C VAL A 11 1.62 -1.50 -23.29
N GLY A 12 0.35 -1.79 -23.61
CA GLY A 12 -0.66 -0.76 -23.83
C GLY A 12 -2.08 -1.33 -23.86
N GLY A 13 -2.87 -0.98 -22.85
CA GLY A 13 -4.33 -0.85 -22.89
C GLY A 13 -5.15 -2.13 -23.05
N ALA A 14 -5.66 -2.66 -21.95
CA ALA A 14 -6.79 -3.59 -21.99
C ALA A 14 -8.10 -2.82 -22.28
N ALA A 15 -8.51 -2.81 -23.55
CA ALA A 15 -9.90 -2.57 -23.94
C ALA A 15 -10.52 -3.93 -24.32
N MET A 16 -11.49 -4.39 -23.53
CA MET A 16 -12.22 -5.62 -23.77
C MET A 16 -13.19 -5.44 -24.96
N ILE A 17 -12.90 -6.08 -26.09
CA ILE A 17 -13.86 -6.27 -27.19
C ILE A 17 -14.60 -7.59 -26.94
N GLY A 18 -15.83 -7.50 -26.44
CA GLY A 18 -16.75 -8.63 -26.39
C GLY A 18 -17.40 -8.85 -27.76
N ILE A 19 -17.08 -9.97 -28.41
CA ILE A 19 -17.78 -10.44 -29.61
C ILE A 19 -19.05 -11.16 -29.14
N GLY A 20 -20.20 -10.52 -29.29
CA GLY A 20 -21.52 -11.13 -29.11
C GLY A 20 -21.97 -11.84 -30.39
N MET A 21 -22.11 -13.16 -30.36
CA MET A 21 -22.86 -13.89 -31.39
C MET A 21 -24.36 -13.71 -31.17
N LEU A 22 -25.00 -13.03 -32.12
CA LEU A 22 -26.44 -12.83 -32.22
C LEU A 22 -27.03 -13.94 -33.10
N LEU A 23 -27.77 -14.87 -32.52
CA LEU A 23 -28.66 -15.79 -33.25
C LEU A 23 -30.10 -15.41 -32.95
N GLY A 24 -30.75 -14.84 -33.96
CA GLY A 24 -32.14 -14.37 -33.90
C GLY A 24 -33.16 -15.48 -34.14
N SER A 25 -34.32 -15.33 -33.51
CA SER A 25 -35.60 -15.82 -34.00
C SER A 25 -36.65 -14.72 -33.86
N SER A 26 -37.37 -14.47 -34.95
CA SER A 26 -38.37 -13.43 -35.15
C SER A 26 -39.76 -13.79 -34.55
N PRO A 27 -40.74 -12.85 -34.51
CA PRO A 27 -41.77 -12.79 -33.48
C PRO A 27 -43.20 -13.22 -33.90
N SER A 28 -44.08 -13.27 -32.89
CA SER A 28 -45.55 -12.98 -32.85
C SER A 28 -46.46 -14.15 -32.41
N PRO A 29 -47.67 -13.90 -31.82
CA PRO A 29 -48.15 -12.74 -31.06
C PRO A 29 -48.79 -13.09 -29.69
N SER A 30 -49.00 -12.02 -28.91
CA SER A 30 -49.75 -11.84 -27.66
C SER A 30 -50.89 -12.84 -27.32
N GLY A 31 -50.78 -13.45 -26.14
CA GLY A 31 -51.87 -14.03 -25.34
C GLY A 31 -51.88 -13.42 -23.92
N PRO A 32 -53.03 -13.42 -23.21
CA PRO A 32 -53.35 -12.48 -22.15
C PRO A 32 -52.54 -12.66 -20.85
N ALA A 33 -52.37 -11.54 -20.13
CA ALA A 33 -51.66 -11.44 -18.86
C ALA A 33 -52.18 -12.44 -17.80
N ALA A 34 -51.26 -13.21 -17.23
CA ALA A 34 -51.52 -14.01 -16.03
C ALA A 34 -51.51 -13.12 -14.78
N PRO A 35 -52.35 -13.39 -13.77
CA PRO A 35 -52.56 -12.51 -12.62
C PRO A 35 -51.34 -12.46 -11.69
N ALA A 36 -51.18 -11.34 -10.99
CA ALA A 36 -50.18 -11.12 -9.96
C ALA A 36 -50.27 -12.19 -8.85
N PRO A 37 -49.15 -12.65 -8.26
CA PRO A 37 -49.21 -13.53 -7.10
C PRO A 37 -49.80 -12.78 -5.89
N ASP A 38 -50.83 -13.38 -5.28
CA ASP A 38 -51.38 -12.94 -3.99
C ASP A 38 -50.29 -13.02 -2.91
N ILE A 39 -50.00 -11.91 -2.25
CA ILE A 39 -49.19 -11.88 -1.03
C ILE A 39 -50.12 -12.20 0.14
N THR A 40 -50.19 -13.47 0.54
CA THR A 40 -50.79 -13.86 1.82
C THR A 40 -49.84 -13.54 2.96
N LEU A 41 -50.18 -12.53 3.78
CA LEU A 41 -49.50 -12.26 5.05
C LEU A 41 -49.87 -13.35 6.05
N LEU A 42 -48.94 -14.27 6.32
CA LEU A 42 -49.05 -15.20 7.43
C LEU A 42 -48.67 -14.45 8.72
N SER A 43 -49.67 -13.99 9.46
CA SER A 43 -49.48 -13.53 10.83
C SER A 43 -49.18 -14.74 11.72
N ASN A 44 -47.93 -14.86 12.16
CA ASN A 44 -47.54 -15.86 13.16
C ASN A 44 -47.78 -15.26 14.54
N GLU A 45 -48.95 -15.51 15.13
CA GLU A 45 -49.23 -15.20 16.54
C GLU A 45 -48.38 -16.11 17.44
N SER A 46 -47.17 -15.66 17.78
CA SER A 46 -46.46 -16.16 18.94
C SER A 46 -47.15 -15.62 20.19
N ALA A 47 -47.58 -16.49 21.09
CA ALA A 47 -48.14 -16.09 22.38
C ALA A 47 -47.03 -15.51 23.26
N TRP A 48 -46.88 -14.18 23.27
CA TRP A 48 -46.01 -13.48 24.21
C TRP A 48 -46.73 -13.37 25.56
N GLY A 49 -46.21 -14.06 26.57
CA GLY A 49 -46.57 -13.81 27.96
C GLY A 49 -46.26 -12.36 28.35
N THR A 50 -47.22 -11.76 29.07
CA THR A 50 -47.17 -10.49 29.82
C THR A 50 -45.92 -9.61 29.67
N VAL A 51 -46.09 -8.47 29.00
CA VAL A 51 -45.12 -7.37 28.89
C VAL A 51 -44.89 -6.73 30.27
N PRO A 52 -43.66 -6.71 30.83
CA PRO A 52 -43.32 -5.78 31.90
C PRO A 52 -42.97 -4.41 31.31
N SER A 53 -43.38 -3.36 32.02
CA SER A 53 -43.39 -1.96 31.63
C SER A 53 -42.02 -1.26 31.79
N GLU A 54 -40.99 -1.68 31.07
CA GLU A 54 -39.68 -0.99 31.08
C GLU A 54 -39.16 -0.73 29.65
N PRO A 55 -38.48 0.40 29.41
CA PRO A 55 -38.27 0.90 28.06
C PRO A 55 -37.18 0.14 27.28
N TRP A 56 -37.37 0.08 25.96
CA TRP A 56 -36.73 -0.80 24.97
C TRP A 56 -35.21 -0.59 24.73
N TRP A 57 -34.50 0.13 25.60
CA TRP A 57 -33.09 0.53 25.42
C TRP A 57 -32.10 -0.08 26.44
N ILE A 58 -32.49 -1.09 27.24
CA ILE A 58 -31.63 -1.70 28.29
C ILE A 58 -31.17 -3.15 28.05
N LEU A 59 -31.63 -3.90 27.05
CA LEU A 59 -31.11 -5.27 26.83
C LEU A 59 -30.05 -5.36 25.73
N GLY A 60 -28.81 -5.05 26.11
CA GLY A 60 -27.64 -5.65 25.47
C GLY A 60 -27.51 -7.10 25.93
N HIS A 61 -27.68 -8.06 25.02
CA HIS A 61 -27.27 -9.44 25.27
C HIS A 61 -25.77 -9.55 25.03
N ALA A 62 -24.98 -9.25 26.06
CA ALA A 62 -23.68 -9.89 26.21
C ALA A 62 -23.92 -11.34 26.64
N SER A 63 -23.51 -12.30 25.81
CA SER A 63 -23.31 -13.68 26.26
C SER A 63 -21.92 -14.15 25.87
N SER A 64 -20.95 -13.79 26.69
CA SER A 64 -19.78 -14.61 26.96
C SER A 64 -20.18 -15.69 27.98
N GLY A 65 -19.91 -16.95 27.69
CA GLY A 65 -20.07 -18.06 28.64
C GLY A 65 -20.42 -19.41 28.01
N ASP A 66 -19.45 -20.33 28.06
CA ASP A 66 -19.56 -21.76 27.74
C ASP A 66 -20.74 -22.48 28.43
N GLY A 67 -21.34 -23.46 27.74
CA GLY A 67 -22.26 -24.41 28.36
C GLY A 67 -23.16 -25.17 27.39
N ALA A 68 -22.76 -26.38 27.03
CA ALA A 68 -23.34 -27.30 26.06
C ALA A 68 -24.87 -27.60 26.12
N LYS A 69 -25.40 -27.95 24.92
CA LYS A 69 -26.35 -29.03 24.54
C LYS A 69 -27.68 -28.57 23.90
N GLY A 70 -27.86 -28.89 22.62
CA GLY A 70 -29.17 -28.90 21.95
C GLY A 70 -29.11 -28.94 20.43
N ASN A 71 -29.12 -30.14 19.86
CA ASN A 71 -29.02 -30.42 18.43
C ASN A 71 -30.35 -30.15 17.69
N THR A 72 -30.37 -29.20 16.75
CA THR A 72 -31.23 -29.25 15.55
C THR A 72 -30.60 -28.42 14.43
N ALA A 73 -30.14 -29.12 13.40
CA ALA A 73 -29.56 -28.56 12.20
C ALA A 73 -30.62 -27.80 11.38
N PHE A 74 -30.52 -26.48 11.39
CA PHE A 74 -30.77 -25.67 10.20
C PHE A 74 -29.45 -24.99 9.89
N VAL A 75 -28.82 -25.38 8.78
CA VAL A 75 -27.78 -24.56 8.15
C VAL A 75 -28.51 -23.35 7.58
N GLN A 76 -28.83 -22.40 8.45
CA GLN A 76 -29.00 -21.03 8.04
C GLN A 76 -27.59 -20.63 7.65
N THR A 77 -27.34 -20.48 6.35
CA THR A 77 -26.28 -19.59 5.88
C THR A 77 -26.52 -18.28 6.62
N ALA A 78 -25.77 -18.08 7.70
CA ALA A 78 -25.86 -16.90 8.52
C ALA A 78 -25.41 -15.76 7.63
N SER A 79 -26.37 -15.08 7.01
CA SER A 79 -26.19 -13.71 6.61
C SER A 79 -25.95 -12.96 7.92
N VAL A 80 -24.68 -12.89 8.33
CA VAL A 80 -24.25 -11.99 9.39
C VAL A 80 -24.79 -10.63 8.95
N PRO A 81 -25.70 -10.00 9.71
CA PRO A 81 -26.22 -8.71 9.30
C PRO A 81 -25.01 -7.79 9.14
N LEU A 82 -24.96 -7.07 8.02
CA LEU A 82 -23.87 -6.16 7.69
C LEU A 82 -23.61 -5.11 8.79
N TYR A 83 -24.50 -4.99 9.77
CA TYR A 83 -24.43 -4.12 10.94
C TYR A 83 -24.96 -4.90 12.16
N CYS A 84 -24.36 -4.72 13.33
CA CYS A 84 -24.77 -5.42 14.57
C CYS A 84 -26.09 -4.89 15.20
N GLY A 85 -26.70 -3.83 14.65
CA GLY A 85 -27.84 -3.10 15.23
C GLY A 85 -27.86 -1.63 14.83
N LEU A 86 -28.65 -0.80 15.51
CA LEU A 86 -28.62 0.67 15.31
C LEU A 86 -27.43 1.31 16.03
N ILE A 87 -27.10 0.81 17.23
CA ILE A 87 -26.05 1.28 18.12
C ILE A 87 -25.34 0.07 18.71
N CYS A 88 -24.11 -0.19 18.29
CA CYS A 88 -23.29 -1.30 18.76
C CYS A 88 -21.91 -1.24 18.09
N ASP A 89 -20.90 -1.79 18.75
CA ASP A 89 -19.62 -2.05 18.09
C ASP A 89 -19.71 -3.38 17.33
N GLY A 90 -19.07 -3.42 16.16
CA GLY A 90 -18.97 -4.62 15.35
C GLY A 90 -18.14 -5.70 16.06
N ALA A 91 -18.57 -6.96 15.93
CA ALA A 91 -17.78 -8.08 16.41
C ALA A 91 -16.54 -8.30 15.53
N ASP A 92 -15.43 -8.70 16.15
CA ASP A 92 -14.22 -9.09 15.45
C ASP A 92 -14.46 -10.35 14.59
N GLY A 93 -13.72 -10.43 13.49
CA GLY A 93 -13.69 -11.59 12.62
C GLY A 93 -13.13 -12.83 13.32
N THR A 94 -13.60 -13.99 12.89
CA THR A 94 -13.11 -15.31 13.32
C THR A 94 -12.61 -16.11 12.13
N GLU A 95 -12.03 -17.28 12.35
CA GLU A 95 -11.61 -18.17 11.26
C GLU A 95 -12.78 -18.53 10.31
N GLU A 96 -13.98 -18.75 10.86
CA GLU A 96 -15.18 -19.09 10.07
C GLU A 96 -15.82 -17.87 9.39
N ASN A 97 -15.67 -16.69 9.97
CA ASN A 97 -16.10 -15.41 9.40
C ASN A 97 -14.98 -14.38 9.51
N PRO A 98 -14.02 -14.38 8.57
CA PRO A 98 -12.78 -13.61 8.69
C PRO A 98 -12.99 -12.11 8.79
N ASP A 99 -13.98 -11.58 8.09
CA ASP A 99 -14.23 -10.14 8.09
C ASP A 99 -14.86 -9.69 9.42
N GLY A 100 -14.30 -8.62 9.98
CA GLY A 100 -14.87 -7.91 11.10
C GLY A 100 -16.24 -7.33 10.73
N GLN A 101 -17.20 -7.44 11.63
CA GLN A 101 -18.53 -6.89 11.41
C GLN A 101 -18.48 -5.36 11.44
N ASN A 102 -19.32 -4.69 10.64
CA ASN A 102 -19.46 -3.25 10.79
C ASN A 102 -20.14 -2.92 12.14
N GLY A 103 -19.84 -1.73 12.65
CA GLY A 103 -20.57 -1.14 13.77
C GLY A 103 -22.06 -0.94 13.46
N GLY A 104 -22.79 -0.44 14.44
CA GLY A 104 -24.21 -0.15 14.32
C GLY A 104 -24.47 0.86 13.22
N LEU A 105 -25.64 0.77 12.56
CA LEU A 105 -25.97 1.62 11.41
C LEU A 105 -25.78 3.12 11.70
N LEU A 106 -26.06 3.56 12.93
CA LEU A 106 -25.95 4.97 13.34
C LEU A 106 -24.64 5.24 14.09
N PHE A 107 -24.29 4.39 15.05
CA PHE A 107 -23.11 4.57 15.90
C PHE A 107 -22.44 3.23 16.22
N GLY A 108 -21.12 3.31 16.39
CA GLY A 108 -20.28 2.23 16.89
C GLY A 108 -19.06 2.01 16.01
N ASN A 109 -18.06 1.36 16.57
CA ASN A 109 -16.83 1.03 15.88
C ASN A 109 -17.01 -0.23 15.02
N GLY A 110 -16.21 -0.36 13.97
CA GLY A 110 -16.10 -1.62 13.25
C GLY A 110 -15.28 -2.64 14.05
N GLY A 111 -15.62 -3.92 13.93
CA GLY A 111 -14.80 -5.00 14.47
C GLY A 111 -13.55 -5.23 13.63
N ASN A 112 -12.49 -5.77 14.24
CA ASN A 112 -11.24 -6.07 13.55
C ASN A 112 -11.41 -7.30 12.64
N GLY A 113 -10.65 -7.34 11.56
CA GLY A 113 -10.52 -8.53 10.72
C GLY A 113 -9.72 -9.62 11.42
N TRP A 114 -10.01 -10.87 11.08
CA TRP A 114 -9.29 -12.03 11.60
C TRP A 114 -7.87 -12.12 11.04
N ASN A 115 -6.90 -12.32 11.90
CA ASN A 115 -5.52 -12.63 11.52
C ASN A 115 -5.43 -14.08 11.07
N SER A 116 -5.16 -14.29 9.78
CA SER A 116 -5.11 -15.61 9.20
C SER A 116 -3.86 -16.37 9.64
N THR A 117 -4.09 -17.56 10.19
CA THR A 117 -3.03 -18.53 10.55
C THR A 117 -2.83 -19.60 9.47
N THR A 118 -3.63 -19.56 8.39
CA THR A 118 -3.62 -20.55 7.33
C THR A 118 -2.89 -20.03 6.10
N ALA A 119 -1.90 -20.79 5.62
CA ALA A 119 -1.14 -20.42 4.42
C ALA A 119 -2.06 -20.17 3.22
N ALA A 120 -1.70 -19.15 2.42
CA ALA A 120 -2.46 -18.68 1.26
C ALA A 120 -3.90 -18.19 1.55
N VAL A 121 -4.31 -18.09 2.82
CA VAL A 121 -5.60 -17.49 3.22
C VAL A 121 -5.36 -16.06 3.67
N ALA A 122 -6.03 -15.12 3.01
CA ALA A 122 -5.92 -13.70 3.31
C ALA A 122 -6.45 -13.37 4.70
N GLY A 123 -5.93 -12.29 5.28
CA GLY A 123 -6.47 -11.72 6.49
C GLY A 123 -7.86 -11.14 6.26
N GLY A 124 -8.69 -11.21 7.29
CA GLY A 124 -10.03 -10.65 7.27
C GLY A 124 -10.02 -9.14 7.14
N ARG A 125 -11.01 -8.55 6.50
CA ARG A 125 -11.15 -7.09 6.45
C ARG A 125 -11.67 -6.56 7.78
N GLY A 126 -11.20 -5.38 8.17
CA GLY A 126 -11.79 -4.61 9.25
C GLY A 126 -13.17 -4.10 8.88
N GLY A 127 -14.08 -4.13 9.84
CA GLY A 127 -15.44 -3.62 9.71
C GLY A 127 -15.47 -2.10 9.63
N HIS A 128 -16.46 -1.56 8.95
CA HIS A 128 -16.71 -0.12 8.94
C HIS A 128 -17.35 0.35 10.24
N ALA A 129 -17.07 1.58 10.64
CA ALA A 129 -17.81 2.24 11.69
C ALA A 129 -19.27 2.51 11.31
N GLY A 130 -20.06 2.91 12.30
CA GLY A 130 -21.40 3.44 12.11
C GLY A 130 -21.43 4.76 11.35
N LEU A 131 -22.59 5.09 10.77
CA LEU A 131 -22.73 6.23 9.86
C LEU A 131 -22.29 7.55 10.47
N PHE A 132 -22.64 7.84 11.72
CA PHE A 132 -22.37 9.16 12.30
C PHE A 132 -20.99 9.27 12.93
N PHE A 133 -20.71 8.36 13.86
CA PHE A 133 -19.45 8.31 14.59
C PHE A 133 -18.99 6.88 14.83
N GLY A 134 -17.67 6.74 14.89
CA GLY A 134 -16.98 5.49 15.23
C GLY A 134 -15.72 5.33 14.41
N SER A 135 -14.77 4.56 14.90
CA SER A 135 -13.57 4.18 14.18
C SER A 135 -13.79 2.89 13.40
N GLY A 136 -13.22 2.79 12.21
CA GLY A 136 -13.19 1.51 11.51
C GLY A 136 -12.28 0.52 12.23
N GLY A 137 -12.58 -0.77 12.10
CA GLY A 137 -11.74 -1.84 12.64
C GLY A 137 -10.51 -2.07 11.76
N ASP A 138 -9.47 -2.64 12.35
CA ASP A 138 -8.23 -2.95 11.64
C ASP A 138 -8.41 -4.16 10.73
N GLY A 139 -7.68 -4.20 9.62
CA GLY A 139 -7.57 -5.40 8.79
C GLY A 139 -6.70 -6.45 9.48
N GLY A 140 -7.07 -7.71 9.35
CA GLY A 140 -6.29 -8.81 9.89
C GLY A 140 -5.07 -9.16 9.02
N ASP A 141 -4.04 -9.74 9.63
CA ASP A 141 -2.84 -10.18 8.90
C ASP A 141 -3.13 -11.37 7.98
N GLY A 142 -2.44 -11.43 6.84
CA GLY A 142 -2.48 -12.56 5.92
C GLY A 142 -1.68 -13.75 6.44
N GLY A 143 -2.19 -14.96 6.20
CA GLY A 143 -1.40 -16.17 6.41
C GLY A 143 -0.27 -16.27 5.38
N ALA A 144 0.64 -17.22 5.53
CA ALA A 144 1.87 -17.28 4.71
C ALA A 144 1.62 -17.10 3.20
N GLY A 145 2.26 -16.10 2.58
CA GLY A 145 2.11 -15.73 1.16
C GLY A 145 0.77 -15.08 0.78
N ALA A 146 -0.12 -14.85 1.73
CA ALA A 146 -1.45 -14.28 1.51
C ALA A 146 -1.50 -12.80 1.89
N ALA A 147 -2.39 -12.05 1.24
CA ALA A 147 -2.54 -10.64 1.52
C ALA A 147 -3.13 -10.36 2.91
N GLY A 148 -2.74 -9.24 3.49
CA GLY A 148 -3.41 -8.65 4.65
C GLY A 148 -4.79 -8.10 4.29
N GLY A 149 -5.66 -8.07 5.29
CA GLY A 149 -6.98 -7.49 5.22
C GLY A 149 -6.94 -5.98 5.17
N LYS A 150 -7.93 -5.36 4.51
CA LYS A 150 -8.05 -3.90 4.50
C LYS A 150 -8.62 -3.40 5.82
N GLY A 151 -8.17 -2.24 6.28
CA GLY A 151 -8.79 -1.52 7.37
C GLY A 151 -10.17 -0.98 7.00
N GLY A 152 -11.03 -0.86 8.00
CA GLY A 152 -12.37 -0.32 7.88
C GLY A 152 -12.38 1.21 7.86
N ASN A 153 -13.26 1.81 7.08
CA ASN A 153 -13.51 3.25 7.15
C ASN A 153 -14.16 3.70 8.48
N GLY A 154 -13.82 4.90 8.94
CA GLY A 154 -14.47 5.59 10.06
C GLY A 154 -15.83 6.19 9.70
N GLY A 155 -16.55 6.66 10.72
CA GLY A 155 -17.89 7.23 10.58
C GLY A 155 -17.89 8.61 9.91
N LEU A 156 -18.97 8.96 9.21
CA LEU A 156 -19.04 10.11 8.30
C LEU A 156 -18.68 11.45 8.95
N PHE A 157 -19.11 11.71 10.20
CA PHE A 157 -18.87 13.00 10.86
C PHE A 157 -17.67 12.99 11.80
N GLY A 158 -17.28 11.82 12.29
CA GLY A 158 -16.10 11.68 13.13
C GLY A 158 -15.70 10.22 13.33
N GLY A 159 -14.44 9.91 13.07
CA GLY A 159 -13.94 8.55 13.12
C GLY A 159 -12.66 8.38 12.31
N SER A 160 -11.68 7.72 12.91
CA SER A 160 -10.49 7.28 12.17
C SER A 160 -10.80 6.06 11.30
N GLY A 161 -10.09 5.92 10.21
CA GLY A 161 -10.00 4.63 9.54
C GLY A 161 -9.17 3.66 10.40
N GLY A 162 -9.47 2.36 10.30
CA GLY A 162 -8.65 1.30 10.87
C GLY A 162 -7.44 1.01 9.98
N ASP A 163 -6.40 0.43 10.55
CA ASP A 163 -5.17 0.12 9.85
C ASP A 163 -5.36 -1.07 8.91
N GLY A 164 -4.54 -1.17 7.87
CA GLY A 164 -4.47 -2.37 7.03
C GLY A 164 -3.65 -3.46 7.73
N GLY A 165 -4.07 -4.71 7.59
CA GLY A 165 -3.31 -5.86 8.09
C GLY A 165 -2.07 -6.13 7.24
N ASN A 166 -1.06 -6.76 7.82
CA ASN A 166 0.18 -7.08 7.11
C ASN A 166 -0.03 -8.25 6.15
N GLY A 167 0.73 -8.28 5.06
CA GLY A 167 0.85 -9.44 4.21
C GLY A 167 1.65 -10.56 4.89
N GLY A 168 1.27 -11.80 4.66
CA GLY A 168 1.96 -12.95 5.25
C GLY A 168 3.27 -13.26 4.54
N SER A 169 4.33 -13.43 5.31
CA SER A 169 5.64 -13.88 4.79
C SER A 169 5.58 -15.30 4.19
N ASN A 170 6.45 -15.60 3.22
CA ASN A 170 6.44 -16.86 2.51
C ASN A 170 7.85 -17.41 2.25
N ASP A 171 8.15 -18.59 2.80
CA ASP A 171 9.44 -19.26 2.60
C ASP A 171 9.47 -20.15 1.32
N ALA A 172 8.37 -20.17 0.56
CA ALA A 172 8.21 -21.03 -0.61
C ALA A 172 7.78 -20.25 -1.86
N GLY A 173 7.72 -18.93 -1.81
CA GLY A 173 7.31 -18.09 -2.92
C GLY A 173 7.24 -16.63 -2.53
N ASP A 174 6.38 -15.89 -3.24
CA ASP A 174 6.18 -14.46 -2.99
C ASP A 174 5.51 -14.20 -1.64
N GLY A 175 5.87 -13.08 -1.04
CA GLY A 175 5.24 -12.54 0.16
C GLY A 175 3.88 -11.94 -0.17
N GLY A 176 2.96 -12.02 0.79
CA GLY A 176 1.63 -11.44 0.64
C GLY A 176 1.68 -9.91 0.62
N ALA A 177 0.79 -9.26 -0.11
CA ALA A 177 0.68 -7.80 -0.06
C ALA A 177 0.06 -7.33 1.27
N GLY A 178 0.50 -6.18 1.78
CA GLY A 178 -0.15 -5.48 2.87
C GLY A 178 -1.54 -4.97 2.50
N GLY A 179 -2.42 -4.93 3.48
CA GLY A 179 -3.76 -4.38 3.36
C GLY A 179 -3.74 -2.86 3.33
N ASN A 180 -4.65 -2.23 2.59
CA ASN A 180 -4.79 -0.78 2.65
C ASN A 180 -5.45 -0.35 3.97
N GLY A 181 -5.02 0.79 4.49
CA GLY A 181 -5.71 1.47 5.58
C GLY A 181 -7.09 1.99 5.19
N GLY A 182 -7.96 2.10 6.18
CA GLY A 182 -9.30 2.64 6.06
C GLY A 182 -9.31 4.16 5.97
N ASN A 183 -10.30 4.73 5.30
CA ASN A 183 -10.43 6.19 5.22
C ASN A 183 -11.11 6.74 6.48
N ALA A 184 -10.72 7.94 6.88
CA ALA A 184 -11.43 8.70 7.90
C ALA A 184 -12.74 9.31 7.35
N GLY A 185 -13.61 9.71 8.27
CA GLY A 185 -14.75 10.58 7.94
C GLY A 185 -14.38 12.05 7.77
N LEU A 186 -15.32 12.93 8.11
CA LEU A 186 -15.12 14.38 8.11
C LEU A 186 -14.01 14.80 9.08
N LEU A 187 -14.01 14.24 10.29
CA LEU A 187 -12.98 14.47 11.30
C LEU A 187 -12.33 13.14 11.67
N GLY A 188 -11.00 13.06 11.57
CA GLY A 188 -10.24 11.86 11.93
C GLY A 188 -9.04 11.66 11.01
N SER A 189 -8.19 10.72 11.38
CA SER A 189 -7.05 10.29 10.56
C SER A 189 -7.39 9.04 9.74
N GLY A 190 -6.81 8.94 8.55
CA GLY A 190 -6.81 7.69 7.81
C GLY A 190 -5.97 6.64 8.54
N GLY A 191 -6.33 5.36 8.41
CA GLY A 191 -5.53 4.26 8.95
C GLY A 191 -4.26 4.04 8.13
N ALA A 192 -3.21 3.53 8.74
CA ALA A 192 -1.99 3.15 8.05
C ALA A 192 -2.23 1.97 7.08
N GLY A 193 -1.43 1.89 6.02
CA GLY A 193 -1.34 0.67 5.24
C GLY A 193 -0.53 -0.39 5.98
N GLY A 194 -0.90 -1.66 5.83
CA GLY A 194 -0.13 -2.78 6.37
C GLY A 194 1.13 -3.03 5.56
N ASN A 195 2.15 -3.61 6.19
CA ASN A 195 3.40 -3.94 5.51
C ASN A 195 3.23 -5.14 4.59
N GLY A 196 4.03 -5.21 3.53
CA GLY A 196 4.16 -6.39 2.70
C GLY A 196 4.87 -7.53 3.44
N GLY A 197 4.50 -8.77 3.13
CA GLY A 197 5.14 -9.96 3.67
C GLY A 197 6.50 -10.22 3.02
N ASN A 198 7.42 -10.78 3.78
CA ASN A 198 8.76 -11.10 3.27
C ASN A 198 8.73 -12.38 2.42
N SER A 199 9.71 -12.54 1.54
CA SER A 199 9.91 -13.76 0.75
C SER A 199 11.29 -14.36 1.02
N ALA A 200 11.37 -15.68 1.19
CA ALA A 200 12.66 -16.35 1.37
C ALA A 200 12.66 -17.70 0.67
N VAL A 201 13.27 -17.82 -0.53
CA VAL A 201 13.29 -19.10 -1.27
C VAL A 201 14.70 -19.69 -1.37
N THR A 202 14.82 -20.92 -0.86
CA THR A 202 16.07 -21.69 -0.83
C THR A 202 16.25 -22.62 -2.04
N VAL A 203 15.24 -22.72 -2.92
CA VAL A 203 15.28 -23.59 -4.12
C VAL A 203 15.86 -22.83 -5.32
N PRO A 204 16.80 -23.39 -6.08
CA PRO A 204 17.36 -22.73 -7.26
C PRO A 204 16.33 -22.45 -8.36
N GLY A 205 16.47 -21.31 -9.06
CA GLY A 205 15.73 -20.99 -10.28
C GLY A 205 14.31 -20.48 -10.08
N VAL A 206 13.94 -20.10 -8.86
CA VAL A 206 12.62 -19.54 -8.53
C VAL A 206 12.75 -18.02 -8.42
N ASN A 207 11.90 -17.30 -9.14
CA ASN A 207 11.77 -15.86 -8.95
C ASN A 207 10.90 -15.61 -7.73
N VAL A 208 11.30 -14.65 -6.89
CA VAL A 208 10.51 -14.23 -5.74
C VAL A 208 10.45 -12.71 -5.64
N THR A 209 9.33 -12.23 -5.13
CA THR A 209 9.12 -10.82 -4.86
C THR A 209 8.46 -10.64 -3.51
N GLY A 210 9.00 -9.71 -2.72
CA GLY A 210 8.42 -9.29 -1.46
C GLY A 210 7.04 -8.72 -1.68
N GLY A 211 6.17 -8.87 -0.68
CA GLY A 211 4.84 -8.30 -0.72
C GLY A 211 4.90 -6.79 -0.88
N ALA A 212 4.02 -6.20 -1.68
CA ALA A 212 3.89 -4.74 -1.69
C ALA A 212 3.25 -4.26 -0.38
N GLY A 213 3.69 -3.11 0.12
CA GLY A 213 3.04 -2.40 1.22
C GLY A 213 1.66 -1.86 0.83
N GLY A 214 0.76 -1.82 1.80
CA GLY A 214 -0.58 -1.29 1.68
C GLY A 214 -0.59 0.23 1.60
N ARG A 215 -1.59 0.81 0.93
CA ARG A 215 -1.74 2.28 0.93
C ARG A 215 -2.34 2.78 2.25
N GLY A 216 -1.88 3.93 2.70
CA GLY A 216 -2.52 4.66 3.78
C GLY A 216 -3.91 5.16 3.39
N GLY A 217 -4.78 5.28 4.39
CA GLY A 217 -6.14 5.77 4.27
C GLY A 217 -6.19 7.28 4.10
N ASN A 218 -7.20 7.77 3.37
CA ASN A 218 -7.38 9.21 3.20
C ASN A 218 -8.10 9.83 4.40
N ALA A 219 -7.97 11.14 4.56
CA ALA A 219 -8.73 11.92 5.54
C ALA A 219 -9.39 13.15 4.92
N THR A 220 -10.47 13.63 5.54
CA THR A 220 -11.05 14.92 5.16
C THR A 220 -10.40 16.04 5.97
N ASN A 221 -10.51 15.99 7.30
CA ASN A 221 -9.79 16.86 8.22
C ASN A 221 -9.13 16.01 9.31
N GLY A 222 -7.80 16.09 9.39
CA GLY A 222 -6.94 15.18 10.11
C GLY A 222 -5.83 14.66 9.18
N ASN A 223 -5.06 13.70 9.67
CA ASN A 223 -3.87 13.25 8.95
C ASN A 223 -4.22 12.09 8.00
N GLY A 224 -3.59 12.07 6.83
CA GLY A 224 -3.58 10.86 5.99
C GLY A 224 -2.85 9.74 6.72
N GLY A 225 -3.27 8.50 6.48
CA GLY A 225 -2.54 7.33 6.99
C GLY A 225 -1.23 7.15 6.25
N THR A 226 -0.20 6.64 6.91
CA THR A 226 1.07 6.28 6.26
C THR A 226 0.87 5.09 5.32
N GLY A 227 1.67 4.99 4.27
CA GLY A 227 1.82 3.76 3.50
C GLY A 227 2.56 2.70 4.31
N GLY A 228 2.25 1.43 4.08
CA GLY A 228 3.01 0.31 4.64
C GLY A 228 4.28 0.06 3.85
N ASP A 229 5.28 -0.51 4.49
CA ASP A 229 6.55 -0.85 3.84
C ASP A 229 6.41 -2.07 2.92
N GLY A 230 7.24 -2.15 1.89
CA GLY A 230 7.39 -3.35 1.08
C GLY A 230 8.13 -4.45 1.84
N GLY A 231 7.77 -5.71 1.58
CA GLY A 231 8.43 -6.85 2.18
C GLY A 231 9.79 -7.14 1.56
N ASP A 232 10.70 -7.68 2.35
CA ASP A 232 12.04 -8.03 1.87
C ASP A 232 12.02 -9.33 1.05
N SER A 233 13.08 -9.57 0.28
CA SER A 233 13.28 -10.83 -0.43
C SER A 233 14.68 -11.39 -0.32
N VAL A 234 14.75 -12.69 -0.05
CA VAL A 234 15.99 -13.46 -0.08
C VAL A 234 15.83 -14.63 -1.04
N GLY A 235 16.81 -14.85 -1.90
CA GLY A 235 16.81 -16.03 -2.75
C GLY A 235 18.17 -16.52 -3.21
N LEU A 236 18.21 -17.79 -3.61
CA LEU A 236 19.43 -18.45 -4.02
C LEU A 236 19.81 -18.11 -5.47
N SER A 237 18.87 -18.27 -6.41
CA SER A 237 19.08 -17.96 -7.84
C SER A 237 17.77 -17.65 -8.54
N GLY A 238 17.83 -16.81 -9.58
CA GLY A 238 16.65 -16.31 -10.29
C GLY A 238 16.54 -14.78 -10.20
N ILE A 239 15.34 -14.25 -10.29
CA ILE A 239 15.06 -12.81 -10.11
C ILE A 239 14.49 -12.61 -8.71
N ILE A 240 15.21 -11.85 -7.87
CA ILE A 240 14.85 -11.55 -6.48
C ILE A 240 14.51 -10.07 -6.41
N ARG A 241 13.32 -9.75 -5.90
CA ARG A 241 12.87 -8.35 -5.81
C ARG A 241 12.29 -8.01 -4.45
N GLY A 242 12.69 -6.86 -3.91
CA GLY A 242 11.97 -6.25 -2.81
C GLY A 242 10.53 -5.89 -3.17
N GLY A 243 9.67 -5.84 -2.17
CA GLY A 243 8.31 -5.35 -2.33
C GLY A 243 8.27 -3.84 -2.50
N ALA A 244 7.32 -3.32 -3.26
CA ALA A 244 7.11 -1.86 -3.34
C ALA A 244 6.52 -1.30 -2.05
N GLY A 245 6.96 -0.12 -1.62
CA GLY A 245 6.34 0.64 -0.54
C GLY A 245 4.95 1.17 -0.91
N GLY A 246 4.09 1.28 0.09
CA GLY A 246 2.74 1.81 -0.01
C GLY A 246 2.70 3.32 -0.13
N ALA A 247 1.74 3.87 -0.87
CA ALA A 247 1.55 5.33 -0.88
C ALA A 247 0.86 5.82 0.40
N GLY A 248 1.25 6.99 0.88
CA GLY A 248 0.58 7.68 1.97
C GLY A 248 -0.78 8.27 1.57
N GLY A 249 -1.61 8.55 2.58
CA GLY A 249 -2.98 8.99 2.45
C GLY A 249 -3.13 10.46 2.08
N PHE A 250 -4.10 10.77 1.21
CA PHE A 250 -4.45 12.14 0.84
C PHE A 250 -5.34 12.81 1.89
N VAL A 251 -5.17 14.13 2.08
CA VAL A 251 -6.05 14.95 2.93
C VAL A 251 -6.79 15.99 2.11
N VAL A 252 -8.13 16.01 2.20
CA VAL A 252 -8.94 16.98 1.42
C VAL A 252 -8.87 18.39 1.99
N GLY A 253 -9.05 18.53 3.30
CA GLY A 253 -9.17 19.77 4.04
C GLY A 253 -7.87 20.11 4.78
N ASN A 254 -7.94 20.14 6.10
CA ASN A 254 -6.79 20.52 6.93
C ASN A 254 -6.16 19.30 7.60
N GLY A 255 -4.84 19.25 7.60
CA GLY A 255 -4.06 18.17 8.23
C GLY A 255 -2.77 17.90 7.47
N THR A 256 -2.08 16.83 7.80
CA THR A 256 -0.85 16.42 7.11
C THR A 256 -1.12 15.25 6.17
N GLY A 257 -0.51 15.25 4.99
CA GLY A 257 -0.46 14.06 4.15
C GLY A 257 0.19 12.90 4.90
N GLY A 258 -0.20 11.67 4.58
CA GLY A 258 0.49 10.51 5.15
C GLY A 258 1.81 10.26 4.43
N ASP A 259 2.83 9.76 5.11
CA ASP A 259 4.11 9.43 4.49
C ASP A 259 3.99 8.18 3.62
N GLY A 260 4.82 8.06 2.60
CA GLY A 260 4.98 6.83 1.83
C GLY A 260 5.78 5.78 2.61
N GLY A 261 5.46 4.50 2.42
CA GLY A 261 6.24 3.40 2.98
C GLY A 261 7.53 3.14 2.20
N ALA A 262 8.53 2.58 2.85
CA ALA A 262 9.79 2.20 2.21
C ALA A 262 9.60 1.00 1.26
N GLY A 263 10.45 0.90 0.24
CA GLY A 263 10.61 -0.32 -0.56
C GLY A 263 11.37 -1.39 0.23
N GLY A 264 11.02 -2.66 0.01
CA GLY A 264 11.70 -3.78 0.66
C GLY A 264 13.07 -4.06 0.05
N ASP A 265 13.96 -4.67 0.81
CA ASP A 265 15.30 -5.03 0.37
C ASP A 265 15.28 -6.33 -0.45
N SER A 266 16.35 -6.55 -1.22
CA SER A 266 16.59 -7.82 -1.93
C SER A 266 18.01 -8.35 -1.70
N ASN A 267 18.11 -9.66 -1.48
CA ASN A 267 19.38 -10.36 -1.29
C ASN A 267 19.44 -11.65 -2.11
N LEU A 268 20.39 -11.70 -3.06
CA LEU A 268 20.63 -12.83 -3.96
C LEU A 268 22.00 -13.46 -3.72
N THR A 269 22.04 -14.75 -3.38
CA THR A 269 23.29 -15.40 -2.93
C THR A 269 24.14 -16.07 -4.02
N VAL A 270 23.56 -16.50 -5.16
CA VAL A 270 24.31 -17.34 -6.14
C VAL A 270 24.36 -16.78 -7.56
N VAL A 271 23.27 -16.87 -8.35
CA VAL A 271 23.26 -16.38 -9.74
C VAL A 271 21.88 -15.85 -10.09
N GLY A 272 21.81 -14.66 -10.66
CA GLY A 272 20.52 -14.07 -11.03
C GLY A 272 20.52 -12.55 -11.06
N VAL A 273 19.36 -11.97 -10.84
CA VAL A 273 19.15 -10.53 -10.75
C VAL A 273 18.60 -10.21 -9.35
N SER A 274 19.15 -9.19 -8.70
CA SER A 274 18.60 -8.66 -7.44
C SER A 274 18.13 -7.23 -7.66
N ALA A 275 16.94 -6.88 -7.18
CA ALA A 275 16.47 -5.51 -7.19
C ALA A 275 15.67 -5.12 -5.95
N GLY A 276 16.01 -3.98 -5.35
CA GLY A 276 15.25 -3.43 -4.24
C GLY A 276 13.86 -2.99 -4.67
N GLY A 277 12.98 -2.73 -3.70
CA GLY A 277 11.65 -2.22 -3.97
C GLY A 277 11.63 -0.71 -4.23
N ILE A 278 10.66 -0.22 -5.00
CA ILE A 278 10.39 1.22 -5.09
C ILE A 278 9.86 1.77 -3.76
N GLY A 279 10.21 3.01 -3.44
CA GLY A 279 9.62 3.74 -2.33
C GLY A 279 8.20 4.24 -2.63
N GLY A 280 7.37 4.34 -1.59
CA GLY A 280 6.00 4.83 -1.67
C GLY A 280 5.92 6.35 -1.78
N ASN A 281 4.96 6.89 -2.54
CA ASN A 281 4.78 8.35 -2.58
C ASN A 281 4.08 8.86 -1.32
N GLY A 282 4.50 10.03 -0.83
CA GLY A 282 3.83 10.77 0.21
C GLY A 282 2.47 11.34 -0.24
N GLY A 283 1.59 11.50 0.74
CA GLY A 283 0.23 12.00 0.61
C GLY A 283 0.20 13.51 0.42
N SER A 284 -0.67 14.00 -0.45
CA SER A 284 -0.86 15.46 -0.63
C SER A 284 -2.00 16.00 0.24
N VAL A 285 -2.02 17.31 0.43
CA VAL A 285 -3.08 18.03 1.16
C VAL A 285 -3.79 19.02 0.24
N GLY A 286 -5.12 19.09 0.30
CA GLY A 286 -5.94 19.99 -0.50
C GLY A 286 -6.12 21.38 0.13
N GLY A 287 -6.37 21.44 1.44
CA GLY A 287 -6.65 22.68 2.17
C GLY A 287 -5.40 23.33 2.77
N SER A 288 -5.16 23.10 4.06
CA SER A 288 -3.99 23.64 4.77
C SER A 288 -3.26 22.54 5.53
N GLY A 289 -1.93 22.53 5.41
CA GLY A 289 -1.04 21.63 6.11
C GLY A 289 -0.02 20.99 5.18
N ASP A 290 0.88 20.22 5.78
CA ASP A 290 2.09 19.76 5.12
C ASP A 290 1.83 18.50 4.28
N GLY A 291 2.53 18.38 3.16
CA GLY A 291 2.57 17.13 2.41
C GLY A 291 3.32 16.07 3.20
N GLY A 292 2.98 14.79 3.02
CA GLY A 292 3.73 13.68 3.60
C GLY A 292 5.01 13.39 2.81
N ASP A 293 6.00 12.80 3.46
CA ASP A 293 7.28 12.48 2.85
C ASP A 293 7.16 11.24 1.93
N GLY A 294 8.02 11.15 0.92
CA GLY A 294 8.20 9.94 0.13
C GLY A 294 8.99 8.90 0.90
N GLY A 295 8.65 7.62 0.77
CA GLY A 295 9.41 6.53 1.36
C GLY A 295 10.67 6.21 0.55
N ASP A 296 11.71 5.71 1.20
CA ASP A 296 12.95 5.34 0.53
C ASP A 296 12.77 4.09 -0.34
N ALA A 297 13.61 3.94 -1.37
CA ALA A 297 13.70 2.68 -2.09
C ALA A 297 14.51 1.64 -1.31
N GLY A 298 14.19 0.37 -1.54
CA GLY A 298 14.91 -0.75 -0.96
C GLY A 298 16.27 -0.97 -1.62
N ASN A 299 17.17 -1.59 -0.88
CA ASN A 299 18.51 -1.94 -1.32
C ASN A 299 18.53 -3.27 -2.08
N ALA A 300 19.56 -3.45 -2.90
CA ALA A 300 19.80 -4.67 -3.65
C ALA A 300 21.21 -5.19 -3.41
N VAL A 301 21.31 -6.44 -2.96
CA VAL A 301 22.58 -7.17 -2.85
C VAL A 301 22.50 -8.42 -3.71
N GLY A 302 23.53 -8.70 -4.51
CA GLY A 302 23.50 -9.85 -5.39
C GLY A 302 24.81 -10.22 -6.09
N ALA A 303 24.96 -11.51 -6.37
CA ALA A 303 26.15 -12.07 -7.03
C ALA A 303 26.27 -11.86 -8.55
N ASN A 304 25.34 -11.13 -9.17
CA ASN A 304 25.45 -10.76 -10.58
C ASN A 304 24.85 -9.36 -10.82
N THR A 305 23.94 -9.14 -11.78
CA THR A 305 23.41 -7.80 -12.04
C THR A 305 22.49 -7.36 -10.91
N THR A 306 22.80 -6.21 -10.29
CA THR A 306 21.95 -5.62 -9.26
C THR A 306 21.59 -4.20 -9.62
N PHE A 307 20.32 -3.86 -9.43
CA PHE A 307 19.84 -2.50 -9.59
C PHE A 307 18.91 -2.19 -8.44
N SER A 308 19.03 -1.00 -7.89
CA SER A 308 18.10 -0.51 -6.89
C SER A 308 17.14 0.49 -7.50
N ASP A 309 16.01 0.62 -6.83
CA ASP A 309 14.85 1.30 -7.37
C ASP A 309 14.74 2.74 -6.85
N VAL A 310 13.70 3.44 -7.32
CA VAL A 310 13.54 4.89 -7.11
C VAL A 310 12.85 5.17 -5.78
N GLY A 311 13.36 6.16 -5.04
CA GLY A 311 12.71 6.71 -3.87
C GLY A 311 11.36 7.37 -4.19
N GLY A 312 10.45 7.33 -3.23
CA GLY A 312 9.11 7.88 -3.34
C GLY A 312 9.11 9.40 -3.50
N LYS A 313 8.12 9.96 -4.18
CA LYS A 313 7.95 11.42 -4.24
C LYS A 313 7.31 11.94 -2.97
N GLY A 314 7.75 13.10 -2.50
CA GLY A 314 7.07 13.86 -1.47
C GLY A 314 5.71 14.38 -1.93
N GLY A 315 4.79 14.50 -0.97
CA GLY A 315 3.45 15.00 -1.15
C GLY A 315 3.40 16.53 -1.27
N ASN A 316 2.42 17.06 -2.00
CA ASN A 316 2.24 18.50 -2.06
C ASN A 316 1.50 19.00 -0.81
N ALA A 317 1.91 20.16 -0.31
CA ALA A 317 1.23 20.86 0.76
C ALA A 317 -0.15 21.39 0.33
N GLY A 318 -0.93 21.80 1.33
CA GLY A 318 -2.20 22.49 1.17
C GLY A 318 -2.06 23.85 0.48
N VAL A 319 -3.04 24.22 -0.34
CA VAL A 319 -3.03 25.50 -1.08
C VAL A 319 -3.02 26.72 -0.16
N PHE A 320 -3.55 26.62 1.06
CA PHE A 320 -3.65 27.76 2.00
C PHE A 320 -2.47 27.88 2.97
N GLY A 321 -1.49 26.96 2.87
CA GLY A 321 -0.28 26.96 3.70
C GLY A 321 0.17 25.54 4.04
N GLY A 322 1.44 25.43 4.43
CA GLY A 322 2.14 24.17 4.71
C GLY A 322 3.31 23.94 3.77
N ASN A 323 4.25 23.11 4.19
CA ASN A 323 5.44 22.73 3.44
C ASN A 323 5.18 21.49 2.58
N GLY A 324 5.85 21.41 1.44
CA GLY A 324 5.87 20.17 0.66
C GLY A 324 6.64 19.09 1.44
N GLY A 325 6.25 17.83 1.28
CA GLY A 325 6.99 16.71 1.85
C GLY A 325 8.28 16.45 1.08
N ASP A 326 9.27 15.88 1.73
CA ASP A 326 10.56 15.54 1.13
C ASP A 326 10.43 14.29 0.23
N GLY A 327 11.28 14.18 -0.79
CA GLY A 327 11.40 12.96 -1.58
C GLY A 327 12.24 11.90 -0.84
N GLY A 328 11.88 10.64 -0.97
CA GLY A 328 12.64 9.52 -0.38
C GLY A 328 13.93 9.24 -1.15
N ASP A 329 14.89 8.63 -0.49
CA ASP A 329 16.19 8.29 -1.06
C ASP A 329 16.09 7.11 -2.04
N GLY A 330 17.00 7.06 -3.01
CA GLY A 330 17.18 5.91 -3.89
C GLY A 330 17.90 4.77 -3.17
N GLY A 331 17.59 3.52 -3.52
CA GLY A 331 18.23 2.37 -2.86
C GLY A 331 19.67 2.14 -3.31
N ASN A 332 20.49 1.53 -2.45
CA ASN A 332 21.87 1.16 -2.79
C ASN A 332 21.92 -0.20 -3.48
N ALA A 333 22.81 -0.38 -4.45
CA ALA A 333 22.99 -1.64 -5.17
C ALA A 333 24.43 -2.15 -5.05
N SER A 334 24.60 -3.35 -4.51
CA SER A 334 25.93 -3.95 -4.27
C SER A 334 26.07 -5.31 -4.95
N THR A 335 27.23 -5.53 -5.58
CA THR A 335 27.59 -6.81 -6.21
C THR A 335 28.89 -7.38 -5.70
N ASP A 336 28.91 -8.68 -5.40
CA ASP A 336 30.11 -9.45 -5.03
C ASP A 336 30.64 -10.36 -6.16
N GLY A 337 29.92 -10.42 -7.29
CA GLY A 337 30.23 -11.28 -8.44
C GLY A 337 31.21 -10.71 -9.47
N MET A 338 31.90 -11.61 -10.19
CA MET A 338 32.82 -11.22 -11.27
C MET A 338 32.09 -10.72 -12.53
N GLY A 339 32.47 -9.57 -13.08
CA GLY A 339 31.96 -8.99 -14.33
C GLY A 339 30.55 -8.42 -14.27
N SER A 340 30.01 -8.23 -13.07
CA SER A 340 28.61 -7.84 -12.84
C SER A 340 28.52 -6.43 -12.25
N GLY A 341 27.53 -5.66 -12.68
CA GLY A 341 27.41 -4.25 -12.30
C GLY A 341 26.30 -3.97 -11.28
N GLY A 342 26.58 -3.01 -10.41
CA GLY A 342 25.66 -2.46 -9.42
C GLY A 342 25.20 -1.06 -9.83
N THR A 343 23.89 -0.82 -9.85
CA THR A 343 23.33 0.50 -10.21
C THR A 343 22.44 1.02 -9.10
N GLY A 344 22.86 2.10 -8.46
CA GLY A 344 22.11 2.77 -7.41
C GLY A 344 20.81 3.40 -7.91
N GLY A 345 19.81 3.43 -7.05
CA GLY A 345 18.49 3.98 -7.34
C GLY A 345 18.48 5.50 -7.35
N SER A 346 17.59 6.14 -8.11
CA SER A 346 17.46 7.60 -8.04
C SER A 346 16.63 8.06 -6.85
N GLY A 347 16.97 9.21 -6.28
CA GLY A 347 16.18 9.88 -5.26
C GLY A 347 14.85 10.44 -5.78
N GLY A 348 13.89 10.52 -4.88
CA GLY A 348 12.54 11.01 -5.08
C GLY A 348 12.48 12.54 -5.22
N GLN A 349 11.44 13.04 -5.87
CA GLN A 349 11.22 14.49 -5.98
C GLN A 349 10.54 15.02 -4.72
N GLY A 350 10.97 16.20 -4.26
CA GLY A 350 10.28 16.93 -3.21
C GLY A 350 8.93 17.49 -3.65
N GLY A 351 8.02 17.61 -2.70
CA GLY A 351 6.67 18.12 -2.85
C GLY A 351 6.62 19.64 -2.95
N ARG A 352 5.53 20.17 -3.53
CA ARG A 352 5.35 21.63 -3.60
C ARG A 352 4.84 22.20 -2.28
N GLY A 353 5.38 23.34 -1.89
CA GLY A 353 4.87 24.14 -0.76
C GLY A 353 3.60 24.91 -1.10
N GLY A 354 2.83 25.20 -0.05
CA GLY A 354 1.60 26.01 -0.11
C GLY A 354 1.88 27.52 -0.15
N LEU A 355 0.83 28.33 0.04
CA LEU A 355 1.00 29.77 0.26
C LEU A 355 1.84 30.03 1.52
N GLY A 356 2.99 30.66 1.33
CA GLY A 356 3.97 30.94 2.40
C GLY A 356 4.75 29.73 2.89
N GLY A 357 4.51 28.54 2.35
CA GLY A 357 5.24 27.33 2.70
C GLY A 357 6.37 27.02 1.72
N ASP A 358 7.35 26.28 2.23
CA ASP A 358 8.54 25.90 1.49
C ASP A 358 8.28 24.63 0.66
N GLY A 359 8.99 24.48 -0.44
CA GLY A 359 9.03 23.20 -1.16
C GLY A 359 9.83 22.15 -0.37
N GLY A 360 9.45 20.89 -0.48
CA GLY A 360 10.21 19.79 0.12
C GLY A 360 11.51 19.53 -0.62
N ASN A 361 12.48 18.94 0.05
CA ASN A 361 13.77 18.57 -0.52
C ASN A 361 13.65 17.36 -1.45
N GLY A 362 14.54 17.25 -2.43
CA GLY A 362 14.71 16.03 -3.21
C GLY A 362 15.50 14.98 -2.43
N GLY A 363 15.15 13.71 -2.58
CA GLY A 363 15.89 12.61 -1.97
C GLY A 363 17.24 12.39 -2.64
N SER A 364 18.18 11.77 -1.94
CA SER A 364 19.51 11.43 -2.45
C SER A 364 19.45 10.25 -3.42
N GLY A 365 20.38 10.18 -4.37
CA GLY A 365 20.62 8.97 -5.16
C GLY A 365 21.32 7.92 -4.30
N GLY A 366 21.00 6.65 -4.53
CA GLY A 366 21.67 5.53 -3.87
C GLY A 366 23.00 5.17 -4.54
N ASP A 367 23.86 4.48 -3.81
CA ASP A 367 25.19 4.09 -4.26
C ASP A 367 25.15 2.84 -5.14
N GLY A 368 26.06 2.76 -6.10
CA GLY A 368 26.34 1.55 -6.89
C GLY A 368 27.72 1.00 -6.52
N ASP A 369 27.78 -0.26 -6.10
CA ASP A 369 29.01 -0.94 -5.72
C ASP A 369 29.24 -2.22 -6.54
N SER A 370 30.48 -2.42 -6.99
CA SER A 370 30.86 -3.65 -7.69
C SER A 370 32.31 -4.08 -7.48
N VAL A 371 32.54 -5.40 -7.50
CA VAL A 371 33.91 -5.95 -7.43
C VAL A 371 34.64 -5.79 -8.77
N SER A 372 33.95 -5.98 -9.90
CA SER A 372 34.62 -6.02 -11.21
C SER A 372 33.78 -5.67 -12.44
N GLY A 373 32.47 -5.43 -12.28
CA GLY A 373 31.66 -4.84 -13.34
C GLY A 373 31.56 -3.31 -13.21
N PRO A 374 30.73 -2.66 -14.03
CA PRO A 374 30.46 -1.23 -13.88
C PRO A 374 29.68 -0.95 -12.59
N ALA A 375 29.93 0.17 -11.96
CA ALA A 375 29.20 0.64 -10.79
C ALA A 375 28.71 2.05 -11.04
N ASP A 376 27.39 2.26 -11.05
CA ASP A 376 26.80 3.56 -11.34
C ASP A 376 26.00 4.04 -10.13
N GLY A 377 26.35 5.23 -9.63
CA GLY A 377 25.60 5.92 -8.60
C GLY A 377 24.27 6.48 -9.13
N GLY A 378 23.27 6.48 -8.26
CA GLY A 378 21.93 6.98 -8.53
C GLY A 378 21.89 8.50 -8.62
N LYS A 379 20.92 9.05 -9.37
CA LYS A 379 20.74 10.51 -9.43
C LYS A 379 20.00 11.03 -8.20
N GLY A 380 20.41 12.20 -7.73
CA GLY A 380 19.65 12.97 -6.74
C GLY A 380 18.31 13.49 -7.28
N GLY A 381 17.36 13.58 -6.38
CA GLY A 381 16.00 14.05 -6.62
C GLY A 381 15.90 15.56 -6.75
N GLN A 382 14.89 16.05 -7.46
CA GLN A 382 14.66 17.49 -7.58
C GLN A 382 13.96 18.03 -6.33
N GLY A 383 14.41 19.19 -5.85
CA GLY A 383 13.71 19.95 -4.83
C GLY A 383 12.35 20.47 -5.33
N GLY A 384 11.39 20.51 -4.42
CA GLY A 384 10.04 21.00 -4.64
C GLY A 384 9.98 22.52 -4.71
N ASN A 385 8.96 23.04 -5.40
CA ASN A 385 8.80 24.49 -5.50
C ASN A 385 8.04 25.04 -4.28
N GLY A 386 8.54 26.11 -3.68
CA GLY A 386 7.76 27.00 -2.81
C GLY A 386 7.02 28.03 -3.65
N LEU A 387 5.73 28.26 -3.38
CA LEU A 387 4.96 29.25 -4.16
C LEU A 387 5.38 30.68 -3.82
N THR A 388 5.29 31.03 -2.54
CA THR A 388 5.82 32.28 -1.97
C THR A 388 6.81 32.02 -0.82
N GLY A 389 7.01 30.76 -0.43
CA GLY A 389 8.11 30.32 0.43
C GLY A 389 9.36 29.96 -0.39
N ALA A 390 10.37 29.40 0.27
CA ALA A 390 11.59 28.93 -0.36
C ALA A 390 11.34 27.67 -1.21
N GLY A 391 12.17 27.47 -2.23
CA GLY A 391 12.26 26.17 -2.91
C GLY A 391 13.05 25.19 -2.06
N GLY A 392 12.69 23.90 -2.12
CA GLY A 392 13.45 22.86 -1.44
C GLY A 392 14.77 22.58 -2.16
N ASP A 393 15.74 22.03 -1.43
CA ASP A 393 17.03 21.69 -2.00
C ASP A 393 16.94 20.45 -2.90
N GLY A 394 17.82 20.35 -3.90
CA GLY A 394 17.99 19.12 -4.68
C GLY A 394 18.81 18.09 -3.90
N GLY A 395 18.48 16.82 -4.05
CA GLY A 395 19.22 15.74 -3.39
C GLY A 395 20.59 15.50 -4.02
N ASP A 396 21.52 14.97 -3.25
CA ASP A 396 22.86 14.61 -3.74
C ASP A 396 22.79 13.37 -4.65
N GLY A 397 23.70 13.23 -5.61
CA GLY A 397 23.88 12.00 -6.39
C GLY A 397 24.64 10.95 -5.57
N GLY A 398 24.35 9.68 -5.80
CA GLY A 398 25.04 8.57 -5.16
C GLY A 398 26.40 8.28 -5.80
N ASP A 399 27.25 7.57 -5.08
CA ASP A 399 28.59 7.21 -5.53
C ASP A 399 28.56 5.94 -6.40
N GLY A 400 29.51 5.83 -7.32
CA GLY A 400 29.75 4.60 -8.10
C GLY A 400 31.12 4.05 -7.80
N THR A 401 31.20 2.93 -7.08
CA THR A 401 32.48 2.32 -6.68
C THR A 401 32.70 0.96 -7.35
N SER A 402 33.81 0.82 -8.05
CA SER A 402 34.21 -0.44 -8.70
C SER A 402 35.61 -0.89 -8.31
N GLY A 403 35.78 -2.18 -8.04
CA GLY A 403 37.09 -2.75 -7.79
C GLY A 403 38.00 -2.71 -9.03
N SER A 404 37.51 -3.31 -10.12
CA SER A 404 38.26 -3.44 -11.39
C SER A 404 37.47 -3.07 -12.65
N GLY A 405 36.19 -2.69 -12.52
CA GLY A 405 35.38 -2.10 -13.60
C GLY A 405 35.46 -0.58 -13.60
N VAL A 406 34.42 0.13 -14.07
CA VAL A 406 34.37 1.61 -14.04
C VAL A 406 33.33 2.03 -13.01
N GLY A 407 33.73 2.87 -12.05
CA GLY A 407 32.81 3.56 -11.16
C GLY A 407 32.39 4.91 -11.74
N THR A 408 31.08 5.17 -11.81
CA THR A 408 30.51 6.44 -12.26
C THR A 408 29.61 7.05 -11.19
N GLY A 409 29.85 8.31 -10.85
CA GLY A 409 29.05 9.04 -9.88
C GLY A 409 27.69 9.46 -10.45
N GLY A 410 26.68 9.51 -9.58
CA GLY A 410 25.36 10.03 -9.90
C GLY A 410 25.34 11.55 -9.98
N ASN A 411 24.49 12.12 -10.83
CA ASN A 411 24.29 13.58 -10.85
C ASN A 411 23.43 14.01 -9.65
N GLY A 412 23.78 15.14 -9.04
CA GLY A 412 22.92 15.83 -8.08
C GLY A 412 21.63 16.37 -8.69
N GLY A 413 20.63 16.54 -7.84
CA GLY A 413 19.33 17.08 -8.19
C GLY A 413 19.33 18.61 -8.29
N ASN A 414 18.41 19.16 -9.07
CA ASN A 414 18.20 20.61 -9.09
C ASN A 414 17.40 21.05 -7.87
N GLY A 415 17.76 22.20 -7.30
CA GLY A 415 16.94 22.88 -6.31
C GLY A 415 15.62 23.39 -6.89
N GLY A 416 14.63 23.51 -6.00
CA GLY A 416 13.30 24.02 -6.29
C GLY A 416 13.26 25.53 -6.44
N LYS A 417 12.22 26.02 -7.09
CA LYS A 417 11.96 27.46 -7.22
C LYS A 417 11.19 27.97 -6.01
N GLY A 418 11.44 29.21 -5.61
CA GLY A 418 10.70 29.89 -4.55
C GLY A 418 11.07 31.36 -4.44
N ALA A 419 10.59 32.03 -3.40
CA ALA A 419 11.03 33.37 -3.02
C ALA A 419 12.54 33.38 -2.78
N GLU A 420 13.05 32.32 -2.17
CA GLU A 420 14.45 31.93 -2.15
C GLU A 420 14.58 30.60 -2.90
N PRO A 421 15.37 30.51 -3.98
CA PRO A 421 15.59 29.24 -4.68
C PRO A 421 16.35 28.26 -3.80
N GLY A 422 15.97 26.98 -3.85
CA GLY A 422 16.72 25.91 -3.20
C GLY A 422 18.08 25.67 -3.88
N ALA A 423 19.04 25.18 -3.12
CA ALA A 423 20.33 24.77 -3.62
C ALA A 423 20.20 23.53 -4.52
N GLY A 424 21.11 23.39 -5.49
CA GLY A 424 21.28 22.11 -6.19
C GLY A 424 22.08 21.13 -5.33
N GLY A 425 21.78 19.84 -5.47
CA GLY A 425 22.54 18.77 -4.87
C GLY A 425 23.90 18.59 -5.56
N LYS A 426 24.85 18.01 -4.82
CA LYS A 426 26.17 17.64 -5.31
C LYS A 426 26.06 16.40 -6.20
N GLY A 427 26.99 16.25 -7.14
CA GLY A 427 27.21 14.95 -7.79
C GLY A 427 27.91 13.99 -6.83
N GLY A 428 27.71 12.70 -7.05
CA GLY A 428 28.47 11.64 -6.40
C GLY A 428 29.82 11.40 -7.09
N ASP A 429 30.66 10.63 -6.42
CA ASP A 429 32.02 10.30 -6.85
C ASP A 429 32.06 8.97 -7.62
N GLY A 430 32.80 8.94 -8.73
CA GLY A 430 33.11 7.71 -9.47
C GLY A 430 34.50 7.20 -9.10
N THR A 431 34.62 5.98 -8.56
CA THR A 431 35.91 5.42 -8.11
C THR A 431 36.19 4.04 -8.70
N THR A 432 37.45 3.83 -9.08
CA THR A 432 37.97 2.54 -9.55
C THR A 432 39.27 2.20 -8.81
N THR A 433 39.35 1.06 -8.11
CA THR A 433 40.58 0.75 -7.33
C THR A 433 41.76 0.26 -8.18
N ASP A 434 41.52 -0.36 -9.34
CA ASP A 434 42.58 -0.97 -10.19
C ASP A 434 42.97 -0.16 -11.46
N GLY A 435 42.66 1.14 -11.52
CA GLY A 435 43.39 2.08 -12.39
C GLY A 435 42.82 2.43 -13.77
N GLN A 436 41.50 2.36 -13.97
CA GLN A 436 40.83 3.20 -14.97
C GLN A 436 40.20 4.38 -14.24
N ASP A 437 40.53 5.62 -14.61
CA ASP A 437 39.96 6.81 -13.96
C ASP A 437 38.43 6.72 -13.96
N GLY A 438 37.83 6.64 -12.77
CA GLY A 438 36.38 6.79 -12.59
C GLY A 438 35.93 8.20 -12.98
N SER A 439 34.68 8.37 -13.40
CA SER A 439 34.15 9.64 -13.92
C SER A 439 32.96 10.18 -13.16
#